data_AF-A0A5D6Y4W4-F1
#
_entry.id   AF-A0A5D6Y4W4-F1
#
_cell.length_a   1.000
_cell.length_b   1.000
_cell.length_c   1.000
_cell.angle_alpha   90.00
_cell.angle_beta   90.00
_cell.angle_gamma   90.00
#
_symmetry.space_group_name_H-M   'P 1'
#
loop_
_entity.id
_entity.type
_entity.pdbx_description
1 polymer ?
#
loop_
_entity_poly.entity_id
_entity_poly.type
_entity_poly.pdbx_seq_one_letter_code
_entity_poly.pdbx_strand_id
1 'polypeptide(L)'
;MLSRTIRQVAVKGTRMASTKRSSINGPGALETAYQLFMKRNVTYVATILVAAIVVEGVYGSVTNAIWESSNRGRLYHHIDWSQFKTDDDEDEEEEEDDE
;
A
#
# COMPACT_ATOMS: atom_id res chain seq x y z
N MET A 1 -71.49 9.18 -42.50
CA MET A 1 -71.54 7.95 -41.68
C MET A 1 -70.14 7.73 -41.13
N LEU A 2 -70.00 7.74 -39.80
CA LEU A 2 -68.72 7.91 -39.10
C LEU A 2 -67.81 6.69 -39.23
N SER A 3 -66.61 6.95 -39.74
CA SER A 3 -65.53 5.99 -39.90
C SER A 3 -64.67 5.90 -38.63
N ARG A 4 -64.48 4.66 -38.15
CA ARG A 4 -63.29 4.13 -37.48
C ARG A 4 -62.76 4.90 -36.25
N THR A 5 -63.25 4.51 -35.08
CA THR A 5 -62.60 4.78 -33.79
C THR A 5 -61.41 3.82 -33.62
N ILE A 6 -60.21 4.30 -33.92
CA ILE A 6 -58.96 3.77 -33.37
C ILE A 6 -58.72 4.51 -32.05
N ARG A 7 -58.53 3.76 -30.96
CA ARG A 7 -57.50 4.00 -29.93
C ARG A 7 -57.74 3.05 -28.76
N GLN A 8 -56.95 1.98 -28.72
CA GLN A 8 -56.67 1.31 -27.46
C GLN A 8 -55.90 2.30 -26.58
N VAL A 9 -56.49 2.64 -25.45
CA VAL A 9 -55.94 3.57 -24.45
C VAL A 9 -55.23 2.74 -23.37
N ALA A 10 -54.04 3.22 -23.01
CA ALA A 10 -53.31 2.96 -21.76
C ALA A 10 -52.85 1.53 -21.47
N VAL A 11 -51.62 1.22 -21.91
CA VAL A 11 -50.65 0.52 -21.06
C VAL A 11 -49.42 1.41 -20.95
N LYS A 12 -49.59 2.55 -20.26
CA LYS A 12 -48.47 3.38 -19.80
C LYS A 12 -48.23 3.02 -18.34
N GLY A 13 -47.19 2.25 -18.08
CA GLY A 13 -46.75 1.97 -16.72
C GLY A 13 -46.17 0.58 -16.57
N THR A 14 -44.99 0.51 -15.95
CA THR A 14 -44.35 -0.72 -15.44
C THR A 14 -43.50 -1.51 -16.43
N ARG A 15 -42.56 -0.85 -17.13
CA ARG A 15 -41.32 -1.53 -17.57
C ARG A 15 -40.09 -0.62 -17.45
N MET A 16 -40.04 0.22 -16.42
CA MET A 16 -38.75 0.70 -15.93
C MET A 16 -38.36 -0.25 -14.80
N ALA A 17 -38.13 -1.52 -15.17
CA ALA A 17 -37.36 -2.40 -14.32
C ALA A 17 -35.98 -1.76 -14.27
N SER A 18 -35.72 -1.03 -13.18
CA SER A 18 -34.37 -0.69 -12.76
C SER A 18 -33.61 -2.00 -12.75
N THR A 19 -32.86 -2.27 -13.81
CA THR A 19 -31.84 -3.28 -13.83
C THR A 19 -30.76 -2.76 -12.89
N LYS A 20 -31.01 -2.88 -11.57
CA LYS A 20 -29.94 -2.81 -10.59
C LYS A 20 -28.93 -3.84 -11.06
N ARG A 21 -27.76 -3.37 -11.55
CA ARG A 21 -26.64 -4.24 -11.92
C ARG A 21 -26.47 -5.23 -10.77
N SER A 22 -26.66 -6.51 -11.06
CA SER A 22 -26.43 -7.59 -10.11
C SER A 22 -25.06 -7.41 -9.48
N SER A 23 -24.99 -7.36 -8.14
CA SER A 23 -23.75 -7.25 -7.37
C SER A 23 -22.85 -8.48 -7.46
N ILE A 24 -23.29 -9.53 -8.19
CA ILE A 24 -22.47 -10.69 -8.54
C ILE A 24 -21.36 -10.29 -9.54
N ASN A 25 -21.54 -9.21 -10.30
CA ASN A 25 -20.53 -8.63 -11.21
C ASN A 25 -20.18 -7.18 -10.84
N GLY A 26 -20.30 -6.80 -9.56
CA GLY A 26 -19.80 -5.51 -9.09
C GLY A 26 -18.28 -5.42 -9.28
N PRO A 27 -17.70 -4.21 -9.42
CA PRO A 27 -16.25 -4.09 -9.52
C PRO A 27 -15.62 -4.74 -8.28
N GLY A 28 -14.89 -5.83 -8.49
CA GLY A 28 -14.20 -6.52 -7.41
C GLY A 28 -13.19 -5.58 -6.73
N ALA A 29 -12.78 -5.88 -5.49
CA ALA A 29 -11.78 -5.06 -4.79
C ALA A 29 -10.47 -4.89 -5.60
N LEU A 30 -10.17 -5.83 -6.48
CA LEU A 30 -9.01 -5.81 -7.38
C LEU A 30 -9.29 -5.14 -8.73
N GLU A 31 -10.56 -4.89 -9.07
CA GLU A 31 -10.94 -4.26 -10.34
C GLU A 31 -10.43 -2.82 -10.42
N THR A 32 -10.54 -2.07 -9.33
CA THR A 32 -10.00 -0.72 -9.23
C THR A 32 -8.48 -0.71 -9.34
N ALA A 33 -7.79 -1.64 -8.68
CA ALA A 33 -6.34 -1.78 -8.80
C ALA A 33 -5.92 -2.15 -10.24
N TYR A 34 -6.66 -3.06 -10.89
CA TYR A 34 -6.43 -3.45 -12.27
C TYR A 34 -6.61 -2.27 -13.23
N GLN A 35 -7.70 -1.53 -13.09
CA GLN A 35 -7.99 -0.36 -13.92
C GLN A 35 -6.95 0.75 -13.76
N LEU A 36 -6.41 0.92 -12.55
CA LEU A 36 -5.45 1.99 -12.23
C LEU A 36 -4.01 1.63 -12.64
N PHE A 37 -3.55 0.42 -12.34
CA PHE A 37 -2.14 0.05 -12.47
C PHE A 37 -1.87 -0.91 -13.63
N MET A 38 -2.79 -1.82 -13.93
CA MET A 38 -2.52 -2.96 -14.84
C MET A 38 -3.09 -2.79 -16.25
N LYS A 39 -4.05 -1.87 -16.45
CA LYS A 39 -4.74 -1.69 -17.74
C LYS A 39 -3.83 -1.21 -18.88
N ARG A 40 -2.76 -0.45 -18.58
CA ARG A 40 -1.84 0.12 -19.58
C ARG A 40 -0.43 -0.45 -19.37
N ASN A 41 0.18 -0.99 -20.43
CA ASN A 41 1.51 -1.63 -20.35
C ASN A 41 2.60 -0.73 -19.75
N VAL A 42 2.68 0.54 -20.17
CA VAL A 42 3.69 1.47 -19.64
C VAL A 42 3.48 1.74 -18.14
N THR A 43 2.23 2.00 -17.74
CA THR A 43 1.87 2.20 -16.33
C THR A 43 2.15 0.94 -15.51
N TYR A 44 1.83 -0.23 -16.06
CA TYR A 44 2.05 -1.51 -15.41
C TYR A 44 3.54 -1.75 -15.11
N VAL A 45 4.41 -1.60 -16.12
CA VAL A 45 5.86 -1.75 -15.93
C VAL A 45 6.40 -0.73 -14.92
N ALA A 46 5.97 0.54 -15.01
CA ALA A 46 6.37 1.56 -14.05
C ALA A 46 5.95 1.22 -12.62
N THR A 47 4.73 0.70 -12.44
CA THR A 47 4.23 0.29 -11.11
C THR A 47 5.01 -0.90 -10.55
N ILE A 48 5.43 -1.85 -11.39
CA ILE A 48 6.27 -2.98 -10.97
C ILE A 48 7.63 -2.48 -10.48
N LEU A 49 8.27 -1.56 -11.21
CA LEU A 49 9.58 -1.03 -10.82
C LEU A 49 9.53 -0.28 -9.50
N VAL A 50 8.53 0.60 -9.34
CA VAL A 50 8.33 1.33 -8.08
C VAL A 50 8.01 0.37 -6.93
N ALA A 51 7.11 -0.60 -7.17
CA ALA A 51 6.77 -1.60 -6.17
C ALA A 51 8.00 -2.43 -5.77
N ALA A 52 8.88 -2.80 -6.71
CA ALA A 52 10.09 -3.55 -6.41
C ALA A 52 11.01 -2.79 -5.44
N ILE A 53 11.25 -1.49 -5.68
CA ILE A 53 12.09 -0.66 -4.81
C ILE A 53 11.49 -0.56 -3.40
N VAL A 54 10.17 -0.33 -3.32
CA VAL A 54 9.48 -0.23 -2.03
C VAL A 54 9.53 -1.56 -1.28
N VAL A 55 9.24 -2.67 -1.99
CA VAL A 55 9.27 -4.01 -1.39
C VAL A 55 10.67 -4.37 -0.94
N GLU A 56 11.71 -4.06 -1.71
CA GLU A 56 13.10 -4.33 -1.32
C GLU A 56 13.47 -3.64 0.00
N GLY A 57 13.15 -2.34 0.13
CA GLY A 57 13.41 -1.59 1.36
C GLY A 57 12.68 -2.16 2.57
N VAL A 58 11.38 -2.44 2.44
CA VAL A 58 10.58 -3.01 3.54
C VAL A 58 11.01 -4.43 3.87
N TYR A 59 11.24 -5.26 2.85
CA TYR A 59 11.62 -6.65 3.01
C TYR A 59 12.96 -6.78 3.73
N GLY A 60 13.94 -5.94 3.39
CA GLY A 60 15.23 -5.88 4.08
C GLY A 60 15.07 -5.58 5.57
N SER A 61 14.31 -4.52 5.91
CA SER A 61 14.08 -4.14 7.31
C SER A 61 13.33 -5.22 8.10
N VAL A 62 12.27 -5.79 7.52
CA VAL A 62 11.47 -6.83 8.20
C VAL A 62 12.27 -8.09 8.42
N THR A 63 13.00 -8.56 7.39
CA THR A 63 13.80 -9.78 7.49
C THR A 63 14.92 -9.59 8.51
N ASN A 64 15.58 -8.44 8.52
CA ASN A 64 16.62 -8.13 9.50
C ASN A 64 16.05 -8.06 10.93
N ALA A 65 14.88 -7.43 11.12
CA ALA A 65 14.22 -7.37 12.42
C ALA A 65 13.81 -8.76 12.94
N ILE A 66 13.32 -9.64 12.07
CA ILE A 66 13.01 -11.04 12.44
C ILE A 66 14.29 -11.78 12.85
N TRP A 67 15.36 -11.60 12.07
CA TRP A 67 16.66 -12.22 12.35
C TRP A 67 17.24 -11.73 13.68
N GLU A 68 17.21 -10.43 13.92
CA GLU A 68 17.70 -9.77 15.11
C GLU A 68 16.90 -10.17 16.36
N SER A 69 15.57 -10.26 16.24
CA SER A 69 14.70 -10.76 17.29
C SER A 69 15.06 -12.19 17.70
N SER A 70 15.34 -13.06 16.74
CA SER A 70 15.75 -14.45 16.99
C SER A 70 17.14 -14.55 17.61
N ASN A 71 18.04 -13.60 17.32
CA ASN A 71 19.43 -13.59 17.77
C ASN A 71 19.72 -12.49 18.82
N ARG A 72 18.69 -12.05 19.56
CA ARG A 72 18.81 -10.97 20.53
C ARG A 72 19.92 -11.24 21.55
N GLY A 73 20.75 -10.23 21.82
CA GLY A 73 21.89 -10.32 22.75
C GLY A 73 23.15 -10.99 22.19
N ARG A 74 23.13 -11.52 20.95
CA ARG A 74 24.31 -12.12 20.29
C ARG A 74 24.94 -11.23 19.22
N LEU A 75 24.30 -10.11 18.88
CA LEU A 75 24.78 -9.19 17.84
C LEU A 75 25.60 -8.06 18.47
N TYR A 76 26.60 -7.59 17.72
CA TYR A 76 27.56 -6.57 18.15
C TYR A 76 26.89 -5.28 18.65
N HIS A 77 25.81 -4.86 17.98
CA HIS A 77 25.07 -3.64 18.33
C HIS A 77 24.07 -3.82 19.48
N HIS A 78 23.90 -5.04 20.01
CA HIS A 78 23.16 -5.29 21.25
C HIS A 78 24.04 -5.16 22.50
N ILE A 79 25.35 -5.12 22.33
CA ILE A 79 26.30 -5.02 23.44
C ILE A 79 26.31 -3.56 23.91
N ASP A 80 26.17 -3.38 25.22
CA ASP A 80 26.31 -2.09 25.85
C ASP A 80 27.79 -1.74 26.00
N TRP A 81 28.29 -0.92 25.09
CA TRP A 81 29.69 -0.48 25.09
C TRP A 81 30.00 0.54 26.19
N SER A 82 28.97 1.15 26.82
CA SER A 82 29.19 2.09 27.93
C SER A 82 29.73 1.40 29.18
N GLN A 83 29.46 0.09 29.33
CA GLN A 83 29.98 -0.74 30.44
C GLN A 83 31.50 -0.95 30.39
N PHE A 84 32.12 -0.69 29.23
CA PHE A 84 33.56 -0.89 29.01
C PHE A 84 34.34 0.42 28.93
N LYS A 85 33.66 1.56 29.05
CA LYS A 85 34.33 2.84 29.24
C LYS A 85 34.86 2.88 30.66
N THR A 86 36.16 3.10 30.81
CA THR A 86 36.77 3.42 32.10
C THR A 86 36.68 4.93 32.31
N ASP A 87 36.46 5.37 33.54
CA ASP A 87 36.36 6.80 33.90
C ASP A 87 37.58 7.63 33.45
N ASP A 88 38.70 6.99 33.09
CA ASP A 88 39.92 7.60 32.51
C ASP A 88 39.73 8.17 31.09
N ASP A 89 38.67 7.80 30.35
CA ASP A 89 38.40 8.30 28.99
C ASP A 89 37.55 9.60 28.99
N GLU A 90 37.10 10.08 30.16
CA GLU A 90 36.33 11.33 30.29
C GLU A 90 37.22 12.57 30.58
N ASP A 91 38.52 12.39 30.79
CA ASP A 91 39.49 13.44 31.16
C ASP A 91 40.34 13.98 29.98
N GLU A 92 40.02 13.65 28.72
CA GLU A 92 40.74 14.16 27.53
C GLU A 92 39.95 15.23 26.71
N GLU A 93 38.99 15.95 27.32
CA GLU A 93 38.28 17.07 26.68
C GLU A 93 38.34 18.40 27.45
N GLU A 94 39.37 18.64 28.28
CA GLU A 94 39.62 19.98 28.84
C GLU A 94 41.07 20.46 28.62
N GLU A 95 41.17 21.61 27.94
CA GLU A 95 42.24 22.62 27.95
C GLU A 95 43.09 22.87 26.67
N GLU A 96 43.15 24.17 26.32
CA GLU A 96 44.08 24.92 25.43
C GLU A 96 43.77 24.93 23.90
N ASP A 97 43.60 26.07 23.21
CA ASP A 97 44.18 27.41 23.41
C ASP A 97 43.37 28.50 22.69
N ASP A 98 43.24 29.67 23.34
CA ASP A 98 42.72 30.94 22.81
C ASP A 98 43.82 31.65 21.99
N GLU A 99 43.67 31.82 20.67
CA GLU A 99 44.19 32.99 19.92
C GLU A 99 43.48 33.23 18.57
#